data_AF-A0A845GGD5-F1
#
_entry.id   AF-A0A845GGD5-F1
#
_cell.length_a   1.000
_cell.length_b   1.000
_cell.length_c   1.000
_cell.angle_alpha   90.00
_cell.angle_beta   90.00
_cell.angle_gamma   90.00
#
_symmetry.space_group_name_H-M   'P 1'
#
loop_
_entity.id
_entity.type
_entity.pdbx_description
1 polymer ?
#
loop_
_entity_poly.entity_id
_entity_poly.type
_entity_poly.pdbx_seq_one_letter_code
_entity_poly.pdbx_strand_id
1 'polypeptide(L)'
;GSGLRGAPANSQCAAPRKPLPLLLMAGTGDTSVPYQGGTVLSYAPGGGGVVLGAEATVAQWRQLARLPDTPQRSQFPHRDSNDATRASRQLWGADPKGLQVELLTVADGGHAEPSQRYRFGPMARVILGAQNADVEAAVEAWTFFRDKRAAAAP
;
A
#
# COMPACT_ATOMS: atom_id res chain seq x y z
N GLY A 1 2.02 11.41 -8.71
CA GLY A 1 2.46 11.05 -7.35
C GLY A 1 3.13 9.71 -7.42
N SER A 2 4.28 9.54 -6.77
CA SER A 2 4.99 8.25 -6.72
C SER A 2 4.36 7.38 -5.64
N GLY A 3 3.93 6.17 -5.99
CA GLY A 3 3.40 5.20 -5.02
C GLY A 3 4.44 4.85 -3.94
N LEU A 4 3.94 4.59 -2.73
CA LEU A 4 4.76 4.16 -1.59
C LEU A 4 5.28 2.74 -1.85
N ARG A 5 6.60 2.55 -1.75
CA ARG A 5 7.25 1.24 -1.93
C ARG A 5 7.20 0.44 -0.64
N GLY A 6 7.33 -0.90 -0.76
CA GLY A 6 7.57 -1.77 0.39
C GLY A 6 8.85 -1.40 1.14
N ALA A 7 8.99 -1.90 2.37
CA ALA A 7 10.19 -1.64 3.17
C ALA A 7 11.45 -2.22 2.47
N PRO A 8 12.59 -1.53 2.52
CA PRO A 8 13.82 -2.02 1.90
C PRO A 8 14.26 -3.33 2.56
N ALA A 9 14.59 -4.34 1.76
CA ALA A 9 15.09 -5.62 2.26
C ALA A 9 16.46 -5.47 2.93
N ASN A 10 17.27 -4.52 2.47
CA ASN A 10 18.58 -4.18 3.03
C ASN A 10 18.63 -2.69 3.36
N SER A 11 18.28 -2.32 4.58
CA SER A 11 18.39 -0.94 5.08
C SER A 11 19.73 -0.73 5.77
N GLN A 12 20.44 0.34 5.41
CA GLN A 12 21.60 0.84 6.17
C GLN A 12 21.18 1.73 7.35
N CYS A 13 19.89 2.03 7.49
CA CYS A 13 19.34 2.81 8.59
C CYS A 13 18.95 1.91 9.78
N ALA A 14 19.05 2.44 11.00
CA ALA A 14 18.53 1.77 12.19
C ALA A 14 17.03 1.48 12.04
N ALA A 15 16.61 0.29 12.48
CA ALA A 15 15.20 -0.10 12.46
C ALA A 15 14.33 0.94 13.20
N PRO A 16 13.13 1.27 12.68
CA PRO A 16 12.26 2.24 13.34
C PRO A 16 11.92 1.75 14.75
N ARG A 17 12.19 2.59 15.76
CA ARG A 17 11.96 2.26 17.18
C ARG A 17 10.60 2.69 17.69
N LYS A 18 9.92 3.61 16.98
CA LYS A 18 8.60 4.12 17.33
C LYS A 18 7.58 3.57 16.34
N PRO A 19 6.58 2.80 16.79
CA PRO A 19 5.50 2.37 15.91
C PRO A 19 4.67 3.58 15.49
N LEU A 20 4.33 3.63 14.21
CA LEU A 20 3.44 4.63 13.63
C LEU A 20 2.29 3.90 12.91
N PRO A 21 1.12 4.56 12.76
CA PRO A 21 0.10 4.05 11.86
C PRO A 21 0.63 3.93 10.44
N LEU A 22 0.38 2.81 9.77
CA LEU A 22 0.81 2.56 8.40
C LEU A 22 -0.38 2.23 7.52
N LEU A 23 -0.47 2.89 6.36
CA LEU A 23 -1.30 2.46 5.24
C LEU A 23 -0.39 2.14 4.06
N LEU A 24 -0.47 0.90 3.56
CA LEU A 24 0.22 0.46 2.35
C LEU A 24 -0.82 0.11 1.29
N MET A 25 -0.72 0.70 0.11
CA MET A 25 -1.54 0.35 -1.05
C MET A 25 -0.64 -0.27 -2.11
N ALA A 26 -0.98 -1.47 -2.58
CA ALA A 26 -0.15 -2.20 -3.54
C ALA A 26 -0.99 -2.97 -4.56
N GLY A 27 -0.58 -2.90 -5.83
CA GLY A 27 -1.16 -3.66 -6.93
C GLY A 27 -0.44 -4.99 -7.14
N THR A 28 -1.16 -6.09 -7.38
CA THR A 28 -0.53 -7.40 -7.63
C THR A 28 0.06 -7.52 -9.04
N GLY A 29 -0.37 -6.68 -9.98
CA GLY A 29 0.16 -6.56 -11.33
C GLY A 29 1.21 -5.45 -11.50
N ASP A 30 1.70 -4.87 -10.40
CA ASP A 30 2.75 -3.85 -10.43
C ASP A 30 4.10 -4.46 -10.83
N THR A 31 4.56 -4.12 -12.04
CA THR A 31 5.85 -4.58 -12.58
C THR A 31 7.04 -3.73 -12.08
N SER A 32 6.80 -2.53 -11.57
CA SER A 32 7.83 -1.62 -11.08
C SER A 32 8.22 -1.92 -9.64
N VAL A 33 7.23 -2.22 -8.79
CA VAL A 33 7.39 -2.58 -7.38
C VAL A 33 6.63 -3.89 -7.13
N PRO A 34 7.31 -5.04 -7.21
CA PRO A 34 6.62 -6.32 -7.11
C PRO A 34 5.88 -6.47 -5.78
N TYR A 35 4.60 -6.86 -5.82
CA TYR A 35 3.78 -7.09 -4.62
C TYR A 35 4.41 -8.13 -3.67
N GLN A 36 5.05 -9.15 -4.22
CA GLN A 36 5.74 -10.20 -3.45
C GLN A 36 7.14 -9.78 -2.96
N GLY A 37 7.60 -8.58 -3.34
CA GLY A 37 8.95 -8.11 -3.10
C GLY A 37 9.91 -8.58 -4.16
N GLY A 38 11.16 -8.14 -4.05
CA GLY A 38 12.21 -8.38 -5.04
C GLY A 38 12.78 -7.09 -5.59
N THR A 39 13.40 -7.19 -6.76
CA THR A 39 14.10 -6.08 -7.38
C THR A 39 13.12 -5.05 -7.91
N VAL A 40 13.23 -3.83 -7.41
CA VAL A 40 12.54 -2.67 -7.93
C VAL A 40 13.12 -2.31 -9.30
N LEU A 41 12.28 -2.25 -10.32
CA LEU A 41 12.66 -1.66 -11.59
C LEU A 41 12.70 -0.14 -11.45
N SER A 42 13.84 0.45 -11.79
CA SER A 42 14.02 1.89 -11.87
C SER A 42 14.49 2.25 -13.27
N TYR A 43 13.86 3.27 -13.85
CA TYR A 43 14.25 3.84 -15.14
C TYR A 43 15.36 4.91 -15.00
N ALA A 44 15.81 5.21 -13.77
CA ALA A 44 16.91 6.14 -13.50
C ALA A 44 18.25 5.41 -13.23
N PRO A 45 19.40 5.92 -13.72
CA PRO A 45 20.72 5.34 -13.45
C PRO A 45 21.03 5.32 -11.94
N GLY A 46 21.43 4.16 -11.42
CA GLY A 46 21.68 3.96 -9.98
C GLY A 46 20.42 3.78 -9.13
N GLY A 47 19.23 3.80 -9.73
CA GLY A 47 17.99 3.44 -9.07
C GLY A 47 17.72 1.94 -9.19
N GLY A 48 17.15 1.38 -8.14
CA GLY A 48 16.87 -0.06 -8.03
C GLY A 48 17.41 -0.61 -6.71
N GLY A 49 16.59 -1.38 -6.03
CA GLY A 49 16.90 -2.01 -4.75
C GLY A 49 15.99 -3.19 -4.52
N VAL A 50 16.32 -4.06 -3.55
CA VAL A 50 15.44 -5.16 -3.16
C VAL A 50 14.49 -4.66 -2.09
N VAL A 51 13.19 -4.81 -2.32
CA VAL A 51 12.16 -4.48 -1.34
C VAL A 51 11.48 -5.74 -0.83
N LEU A 52 10.98 -5.68 0.40
CA LEU A 52 10.06 -6.67 0.93
C LEU A 52 8.73 -6.57 0.20
N GLY A 53 8.03 -7.71 0.10
CA GLY A 53 6.66 -7.73 -0.39
C GLY A 53 5.72 -6.93 0.51
N ALA A 54 4.55 -6.60 -0.01
CA ALA A 54 3.55 -5.80 0.70
C ALA A 54 3.12 -6.48 2.01
N GLU A 55 2.79 -7.78 1.96
CA GLU A 55 2.44 -8.60 3.13
C GLU A 55 3.58 -8.66 4.16
N ALA A 56 4.83 -8.86 3.71
CA ALA A 56 6.00 -8.90 4.57
C ALA A 56 6.26 -7.52 5.22
N THR A 57 6.07 -6.44 4.47
CA THR A 57 6.19 -5.07 4.97
C THR A 57 5.17 -4.81 6.07
N VAL A 58 3.88 -5.07 5.83
CA VAL A 58 2.85 -4.83 6.87
C VAL A 58 3.01 -5.75 8.07
N ALA A 59 3.50 -6.98 7.88
CA ALA A 59 3.81 -7.88 8.99
C ALA A 59 4.90 -7.31 9.92
N GLN A 60 5.97 -6.71 9.38
CA GLN A 60 7.00 -6.07 10.20
C GLN A 60 6.47 -4.87 10.97
N TRP A 61 5.68 -4.01 10.32
CA TRP A 61 5.09 -2.84 10.98
C TRP A 61 4.08 -3.23 12.06
N ARG A 62 3.29 -4.27 11.81
CA ARG A 62 2.35 -4.85 12.77
C ARG A 62 3.10 -5.41 14.00
N GLN A 63 4.20 -6.13 13.79
CA GLN A 63 5.05 -6.63 14.88
C GLN A 63 5.65 -5.49 15.70
N LEU A 64 6.16 -4.44 15.05
CA LEU A 64 6.67 -3.25 15.72
C LEU A 64 5.59 -2.55 16.55
N ALA A 65 4.36 -2.49 16.04
CA ALA A 65 3.20 -1.91 16.71
C ALA A 65 2.54 -2.84 17.76
N ARG A 66 3.02 -4.08 17.92
CA ARG A 66 2.46 -5.10 18.83
C ARG A 66 0.96 -5.36 18.62
N LEU A 67 0.53 -5.31 17.36
CA LEU A 67 -0.85 -5.57 16.97
C LEU A 67 -1.11 -7.08 16.79
N PRO A 68 -2.34 -7.57 16.98
CA PRO A 68 -2.68 -8.98 16.83
C PRO A 68 -2.40 -9.50 15.42
N ASP A 69 -2.22 -10.82 15.25
CA ASP A 69 -1.92 -11.43 13.93
C ASP A 69 -3.11 -11.38 12.97
N THR A 70 -4.34 -11.44 13.49
CA THR A 70 -5.57 -11.53 12.68
C THR A 70 -6.08 -10.14 12.28
N PRO A 71 -6.14 -9.80 10.98
CA PRO A 71 -6.75 -8.57 10.52
C PRO A 71 -8.27 -8.67 10.41
N GLN A 72 -8.93 -7.52 10.45
CA GLN A 72 -10.25 -7.35 9.86
C GLN A 72 -10.11 -7.26 8.34
N ARG A 73 -10.86 -8.07 7.60
CA ARG A 73 -10.83 -8.12 6.13
C ARG A 73 -12.13 -7.63 5.53
N SER A 74 -12.04 -6.83 4.48
CA SER A 74 -13.22 -6.45 3.68
C SER A 74 -12.85 -6.23 2.22
N GLN A 75 -13.85 -6.30 1.35
CA GLN A 75 -13.72 -6.01 -0.07
C GLN A 75 -14.43 -4.70 -0.39
N PHE A 76 -13.93 -3.96 -1.36
CA PHE A 76 -14.60 -2.77 -1.86
C PHE A 76 -15.71 -3.17 -2.85
N PRO A 77 -16.81 -2.40 -2.93
CA PRO A 77 -17.81 -2.61 -3.96
C PRO A 77 -17.19 -2.51 -5.35
N HIS A 78 -17.42 -3.52 -6.18
CA HIS A 78 -16.95 -3.53 -7.55
C HIS A 78 -17.94 -2.80 -8.45
N ARG A 79 -17.51 -1.71 -9.09
CA ARG A 79 -18.40 -0.72 -9.72
C ARG A 79 -18.56 -0.91 -11.22
N ASP A 80 -17.60 -1.56 -11.88
CA ASP A 80 -17.60 -1.78 -13.33
C ASP A 80 -17.22 -3.22 -13.63
N SER A 81 -18.18 -4.02 -14.11
CA SER A 81 -17.97 -5.44 -14.43
C SER A 81 -16.89 -5.70 -15.48
N ASN A 82 -16.48 -4.69 -16.25
CA ASN A 82 -15.41 -4.80 -17.25
C ASN A 82 -14.02 -4.44 -16.67
N ASP A 83 -13.95 -3.88 -15.46
CA ASP A 83 -12.69 -3.67 -14.77
C ASP A 83 -12.21 -5.03 -14.21
N ALA A 84 -11.07 -5.50 -14.67
CA ALA A 84 -10.47 -6.75 -14.21
C ALA A 84 -9.91 -6.63 -12.78
N THR A 85 -9.68 -5.41 -12.29
CA THR A 85 -9.09 -5.19 -10.97
C THR A 85 -10.10 -5.37 -9.84
N ARG A 86 -9.62 -5.78 -8.65
CA ARG A 86 -10.45 -5.88 -7.44
C ARG A 86 -9.69 -5.31 -6.26
N ALA A 87 -10.33 -4.45 -5.48
CA ALA A 87 -9.74 -3.90 -4.27
C ALA A 87 -10.23 -4.63 -3.01
N SER A 88 -9.30 -4.93 -2.11
CA SER A 88 -9.57 -5.48 -0.79
C SER A 88 -8.69 -4.80 0.26
N ARG A 89 -9.11 -4.86 1.52
CA ARG A 89 -8.32 -4.34 2.64
C ARG A 89 -8.16 -5.36 3.76
N GLN A 90 -7.03 -5.26 4.44
CA GLN A 90 -6.72 -5.93 5.70
C GLN A 90 -6.31 -4.87 6.72
N LEU A 91 -7.02 -4.80 7.85
CA LEU A 91 -6.81 -3.82 8.90
C LEU A 91 -6.44 -4.51 10.22
N TRP A 92 -5.29 -4.15 10.78
CA TRP A 92 -4.85 -4.54 12.12
C TRP A 92 -5.01 -3.37 13.09
N GLY A 93 -5.53 -3.64 14.28
CA GLY A 93 -5.80 -2.65 15.32
C GLY A 93 -7.25 -2.16 15.31
N ALA A 94 -7.89 -2.16 16.48
CA ALA A 94 -9.32 -1.85 16.60
C ALA A 94 -9.62 -0.37 16.91
N ASP A 95 -8.66 0.37 17.47
CA ASP A 95 -8.84 1.78 17.82
C ASP A 95 -8.50 2.69 16.64
N PRO A 96 -9.48 3.43 16.06
CA PRO A 96 -9.23 4.37 14.98
C PRO A 96 -8.27 5.51 15.37
N LYS A 97 -8.18 5.85 16.66
CA LYS A 97 -7.27 6.91 17.16
C LYS A 97 -5.87 6.41 17.49
N GLY A 98 -5.71 5.10 17.59
CA GLY A 98 -4.47 4.42 17.96
C GLY A 98 -3.66 3.91 16.77
N LEU A 99 -2.71 3.03 17.07
CA LEU A 99 -1.90 2.34 16.08
C LEU A 99 -2.78 1.41 15.26
N GLN A 100 -2.76 1.60 13.95
CA GLN A 100 -3.33 0.68 12.98
C GLN A 100 -2.32 0.43 11.87
N VAL A 101 -2.37 -0.77 11.31
CA VAL A 101 -1.67 -1.10 10.08
C VAL A 101 -2.73 -1.54 9.09
N GLU A 102 -2.73 -0.96 7.90
CA GLU A 102 -3.68 -1.28 6.84
C GLU A 102 -2.93 -1.64 5.56
N LEU A 103 -3.34 -2.74 4.95
CA LEU A 103 -2.94 -3.16 3.60
C LEU A 103 -4.16 -3.09 2.69
N LEU A 104 -4.10 -2.21 1.68
CA LEU A 104 -5.06 -2.17 0.59
C LEU A 104 -4.44 -2.83 -0.64
N THR A 105 -4.97 -4.00 -1.00
CA THR A 105 -4.50 -4.78 -2.13
C THR A 105 -5.43 -4.59 -3.32
N VAL A 106 -4.84 -4.22 -4.46
CA VAL A 106 -5.54 -4.15 -5.74
C VAL A 106 -5.10 -5.35 -6.58
N ALA A 107 -5.94 -6.38 -6.63
CA ALA A 107 -5.75 -7.51 -7.52
C ALA A 107 -5.73 -7.02 -8.98
N ASP A 108 -4.75 -7.50 -9.74
CA ASP A 108 -4.44 -7.15 -11.13
C ASP A 108 -4.18 -5.65 -11.38
N GLY A 109 -4.06 -4.85 -10.32
CA GLY A 109 -3.66 -3.44 -10.40
C GLY A 109 -2.17 -3.29 -10.64
N GLY A 110 -1.78 -2.30 -11.45
CA GLY A 110 -0.38 -1.97 -11.73
C GLY A 110 0.22 -0.95 -10.75
N HIS A 111 1.31 -0.30 -11.18
CA HIS A 111 1.96 0.85 -10.51
C HIS A 111 1.15 2.16 -10.62
N ALA A 112 -0.18 2.06 -10.70
CA ALA A 112 -1.08 3.21 -10.82
C ALA A 112 -1.88 3.37 -9.53
N GLU A 113 -1.87 4.59 -8.97
CA GLU A 113 -2.71 4.95 -7.84
C GLU A 113 -4.21 4.76 -8.18
N PRO A 114 -4.98 4.00 -7.38
CA PRO A 114 -6.43 3.86 -7.58
C PRO A 114 -7.12 5.22 -7.51
N SER A 115 -7.95 5.51 -8.51
CA SER A 115 -8.73 6.75 -8.52
C SER A 115 -10.04 6.57 -9.28
N GLN A 116 -11.11 7.06 -8.67
CA GLN A 116 -12.42 7.15 -9.29
C GLN A 116 -12.49 8.37 -10.22
N ARG A 117 -11.82 9.46 -9.82
CA ARG A 117 -11.94 10.78 -10.46
C ARG A 117 -10.94 11.00 -11.59
N TYR A 118 -9.72 10.48 -11.48
CA TYR A 118 -8.66 10.76 -12.45
C TYR A 118 -8.13 9.48 -13.06
N ARG A 119 -8.14 9.42 -14.39
CA ARG A 119 -7.62 8.28 -15.13
C ARG A 119 -6.35 8.64 -15.86
N PHE A 120 -5.35 7.78 -15.76
CA PHE A 120 -4.17 7.87 -16.61
C PHE A 120 -4.56 7.63 -18.07
N GLY A 121 -4.03 8.48 -18.96
CA GLY A 121 -4.20 8.32 -20.40
C GLY A 121 -3.59 7.02 -20.93
N PRO A 122 -3.94 6.60 -22.15
CA PRO A 122 -3.54 5.29 -22.70
C PRO A 122 -2.03 5.05 -22.65
N MET A 123 -1.23 6.06 -23.02
CA MET A 123 0.24 5.97 -23.01
C MET A 123 0.82 5.73 -21.61
N ALA A 124 0.23 6.34 -20.57
CA ALA A 124 0.68 6.17 -19.20
C ALA A 124 0.30 4.79 -18.63
N ARG A 125 -0.84 4.21 -19.05
CA ARG A 125 -1.27 2.85 -18.63
C ARG A 125 -0.34 1.75 -19.13
N VAL A 126 0.35 1.95 -20.25
CA VAL A 126 1.34 0.98 -20.74
C VAL A 126 2.50 0.83 -19.75
N ILE A 127 2.87 1.92 -19.07
CA ILE A 127 3.98 1.95 -18.12
C ILE A 127 3.50 1.63 -16.70
N LEU A 128 2.36 2.19 -16.31
CA LEU A 128 1.83 2.08 -14.95
C LEU A 128 0.93 0.85 -14.75
N GLY A 129 0.55 0.14 -15.81
CA GLY A 129 -0.40 -0.97 -15.73
C GLY A 129 -1.85 -0.53 -15.46
N ALA A 130 -2.69 -1.48 -15.04
CA ALA A 130 -4.10 -1.24 -14.80
C ALA A 130 -4.34 -0.35 -13.57
N GLN A 131 -5.29 0.57 -13.68
CA GLN A 131 -5.66 1.48 -12.59
C GLN A 131 -7.07 1.14 -12.10
N ASN A 132 -7.20 0.78 -10.82
CA ASN A 132 -8.50 0.43 -10.24
C ASN A 132 -9.46 1.62 -10.22
N ALA A 133 -10.72 1.32 -10.56
CA ALA A 133 -11.85 2.24 -10.63
C ALA A 133 -12.69 2.34 -9.35
N ASP A 134 -12.50 1.42 -8.41
CA ASP A 134 -13.41 1.20 -7.29
C ASP A 134 -13.01 2.06 -6.08
N VAL A 135 -11.72 2.38 -5.96
CA VAL A 135 -11.14 3.08 -4.81
C VAL A 135 -10.59 4.44 -5.21
N GLU A 136 -10.70 5.41 -4.31
CA GLU A 136 -10.01 6.69 -4.41
C GLU A 136 -8.93 6.77 -3.33
N ALA A 137 -7.67 6.54 -3.72
CA ALA A 137 -6.56 6.38 -2.78
C ALA A 137 -6.38 7.60 -1.87
N ALA A 138 -6.57 8.83 -2.39
CA ALA A 138 -6.51 10.04 -1.59
C ALA A 138 -7.58 10.07 -0.48
N VAL A 139 -8.80 9.59 -0.76
CA VAL A 139 -9.89 9.52 0.23
C VAL A 139 -9.61 8.46 1.27
N GLU A 140 -9.09 7.29 0.87
CA GLU A 140 -8.73 6.22 1.81
C GLU A 140 -7.57 6.65 2.71
N ALA A 141 -6.53 7.29 2.15
CA ALA A 141 -5.41 7.82 2.92
C ALA A 141 -5.88 8.89 3.92
N TRP A 142 -6.69 9.85 3.48
CA TRP A 142 -7.28 10.82 4.40
C TRP A 142 -8.12 10.14 5.48
N THR A 143 -8.95 9.16 5.09
CA THR A 143 -9.82 8.44 6.01
C THR A 143 -9.04 7.73 7.10
N PHE A 144 -7.96 7.05 6.73
CA PHE A 144 -7.10 6.34 7.65
C PHE A 144 -6.38 7.27 8.62
N PHE A 145 -5.83 8.39 8.12
CA PHE A 145 -4.98 9.26 8.93
C PHE A 145 -5.71 10.34 9.71
N ARG A 146 -6.95 10.74 9.35
CA ARG A 146 -7.64 11.91 9.96
C ARG A 146 -7.77 11.84 11.48
N ASP A 147 -7.98 10.63 12.01
CA ASP A 147 -8.27 10.41 13.44
C ASP A 147 -7.03 9.98 14.23
N LYS A 148 -5.89 9.78 13.55
CA LYS A 148 -4.65 9.33 14.17
C LYS A 148 -4.07 10.45 15.01
N ARG A 149 -3.92 10.17 16.30
CA ARG A 149 -3.11 11.02 17.16
C ARG A 149 -1.67 10.58 17.03
N ALA A 150 -0.75 11.53 16.93
CA ALA A 150 0.66 11.21 17.14
C ALA A 150 0.76 10.51 18.50
N ALA A 151 1.29 9.29 18.52
CA ALA A 151 1.54 8.59 19.78
C ALA A 151 2.40 9.52 20.63
N ALA A 152 1.91 9.89 21.82
CA ALA A 152 2.70 10.67 22.76
C ALA A 152 4.03 9.94 22.95
N ALA A 153 5.14 10.65 22.72
CA ALA A 153 6.44 10.11 23.07
C ALA A 153 6.42 9.82 24.59
N PRO A 154 6.92 8.65 25.03
CA PRO A 154 7.14 8.40 26.45
C PRO A 154 8.15 9.40 27.01
#